data_AF-A0A1I0TTD3-F1
#
_entry.id   AF-A0A1I0TTD3-F1
#
_cell.length_a   1.000
_cell.length_b   1.000
_cell.length_c   1.000
_cell.angle_alpha   90.00
_cell.angle_beta   90.00
_cell.angle_gamma   90.00
#
_symmetry.space_group_name_H-M   'P 1'
#
loop_
_entity.id
_entity.type
_entity.pdbx_description
1 polymer ?
#
loop_
_entity_poly.entity_id
_entity_poly.type
_entity_poly.pdbx_seq_one_letter_code
_entity_poly.pdbx_strand_id
1 'polypeptide(L)'
;MKVEITTMADALRKTISPQNVNLSNKDPVIKAKKPDVEKKATNKETLIIELIREFDCTGNTHMLHPRLNRHTVQLLNRLKLASGIDMNKVIAFALHRLFDQHPEIKKFIKTSLENFEL
;
A
#
# COMPACT_ATOMS: atom_id res chain seq x y z
N MET A 1 -36.59 -47.24 7.82
CA MET A 1 -35.19 -46.77 7.76
C MET A 1 -35.19 -45.29 7.42
N LYS A 2 -34.82 -44.40 8.37
CA LYS A 2 -34.69 -42.96 8.10
C LYS A 2 -33.21 -42.67 7.85
N VAL A 3 -32.89 -42.10 6.69
CA VAL A 3 -31.54 -41.65 6.35
C VAL A 3 -31.49 -40.15 6.62
N GLU A 4 -30.71 -39.75 7.61
CA GLU A 4 -30.43 -38.33 7.89
C GLU A 4 -29.33 -37.86 6.94
N ILE A 5 -29.67 -36.94 6.04
CA ILE A 5 -28.71 -36.34 5.11
C ILE A 5 -28.04 -35.20 5.86
N THR A 6 -26.93 -35.48 6.52
CA THR A 6 -26.12 -34.45 7.18
C THR A 6 -25.49 -33.55 6.12
N THR A 7 -25.85 -32.27 6.11
CA THR A 7 -25.35 -31.30 5.13
C THR A 7 -23.94 -30.81 5.50
N MET A 8 -23.15 -30.42 4.50
CA MET A 8 -21.81 -29.84 4.67
C MET A 8 -21.80 -28.64 5.63
N ALA A 9 -22.91 -27.91 5.71
CA ALA A 9 -23.08 -26.80 6.65
C ALA A 9 -23.10 -27.24 8.13
N ASP A 10 -23.59 -28.45 8.42
CA ASP A 10 -23.61 -28.98 9.79
C ASP A 10 -22.23 -29.47 10.23
N ALA A 11 -21.41 -29.96 9.29
CA ALA A 11 -20.01 -30.29 9.57
C ALA A 11 -19.20 -29.03 9.96
N LEU A 12 -19.47 -27.88 9.34
CA LEU A 12 -18.82 -26.60 9.65
C LEU A 12 -19.21 -26.06 11.05
N ARG A 13 -20.46 -26.22 11.47
CA ARG A 13 -20.87 -25.82 12.83
C ARG A 13 -20.14 -26.64 13.90
N LYS A 14 -19.91 -27.92 13.63
CA LYS A 14 -19.23 -28.82 14.57
C LYS A 14 -17.74 -28.51 14.73
N THR A 15 -17.10 -27.96 13.69
CA THR A 15 -15.68 -27.56 13.75
C THR A 15 -15.45 -26.15 14.29
N ILE A 16 -16.46 -25.28 14.27
CA ILE A 16 -16.31 -23.87 14.67
C ILE A 16 -16.69 -23.62 16.14
N SER A 17 -17.28 -24.60 16.86
CA SER A 17 -17.53 -24.43 18.30
C SER A 17 -16.23 -24.12 19.05
N PRO A 18 -16.06 -22.89 19.60
CA PRO A 18 -14.93 -22.58 20.45
C PRO A 18 -15.12 -23.34 21.75
N GLN A 19 -14.13 -24.15 22.12
CA GLN A 19 -14.05 -24.76 23.43
C GLN A 19 -14.17 -23.66 24.50
N ASN A 20 -15.00 -23.94 25.49
CA ASN A 20 -15.31 -23.11 26.65
C ASN A 20 -14.05 -22.52 27.29
N VAL A 21 -13.84 -21.21 27.14
CA VAL A 21 -12.91 -20.47 27.99
C VAL A 21 -13.69 -20.06 29.24
N ASN A 22 -13.40 -20.73 30.36
CA ASN A 22 -13.90 -20.38 31.68
C ASN A 22 -13.54 -18.91 32.01
N LEU A 23 -14.51 -18.01 31.98
CA LEU A 23 -14.40 -16.67 32.54
C LEU A 23 -15.03 -16.67 33.94
N SER A 24 -14.18 -16.89 34.95
CA SER A 24 -14.54 -16.72 36.37
C SER A 24 -14.21 -15.29 36.81
N ASN A 25 -15.26 -14.48 36.92
CA ASN A 25 -15.56 -13.41 37.89
C ASN A 25 -14.46 -12.48 38.49
N LYS A 26 -14.80 -11.18 38.39
CA LYS A 26 -14.67 -10.08 39.38
C LYS A 26 -13.37 -9.25 39.52
N ASP A 27 -13.40 -8.09 38.84
CA ASP A 27 -13.13 -6.70 39.29
C ASP A 27 -11.72 -6.25 39.76
N PRO A 28 -11.34 -4.94 39.67
CA PRO A 28 -12.09 -3.78 39.19
C PRO A 28 -11.40 -2.92 38.09
N VAL A 29 -12.22 -2.04 37.50
CA VAL A 29 -11.89 -0.87 36.68
C VAL A 29 -10.71 -0.06 37.25
N ILE A 30 -9.64 0.10 36.46
CA ILE A 30 -8.66 1.17 36.64
C ILE A 30 -8.66 2.03 35.38
N LYS A 31 -9.26 3.22 35.52
CA LYS A 31 -9.07 4.34 34.59
C LYS A 31 -7.60 4.77 34.66
N ALA A 32 -6.80 4.47 33.65
CA ALA A 32 -5.51 5.10 33.44
C ALA A 32 -5.60 6.07 32.26
N LYS A 33 -5.56 7.37 32.62
CA LYS A 33 -5.38 8.50 31.70
C LYS A 33 -4.12 8.31 30.85
N LYS A 34 -4.19 8.81 29.61
CA LYS A 34 -3.07 9.01 28.69
C LYS A 34 -1.85 9.68 29.35
N PRO A 35 -0.66 9.36 28.87
CA PRO A 35 0.27 10.38 28.38
C PRO A 35 0.44 10.18 26.86
N ASP A 36 -0.21 10.99 26.02
CA ASP A 36 0.48 12.08 25.32
C ASP A 36 1.89 12.38 25.84
N VAL A 37 2.92 11.84 25.18
CA VAL A 37 4.19 12.53 24.87
C VAL A 37 4.85 11.82 23.68
N GLU A 38 4.77 12.49 22.54
CA GLU A 38 5.85 12.75 21.57
C GLU A 38 6.92 11.66 21.32
N LYS A 39 6.87 11.10 20.11
CA LYS A 39 8.08 11.01 19.30
C LYS A 39 7.88 11.80 18.01
N LYS A 40 8.07 13.12 18.10
CA LYS A 40 8.44 13.97 16.95
C LYS A 40 9.84 13.59 16.47
N ALA A 41 9.97 12.41 15.89
CA ALA A 41 10.82 12.27 14.72
C ALA A 41 9.85 12.47 13.56
N THR A 42 9.82 13.67 12.99
CA THR A 42 9.16 13.88 11.69
C THR A 42 9.95 13.06 10.68
N ASN A 43 9.58 11.78 10.62
CA ASN A 43 10.20 10.72 9.86
C ASN A 43 10.13 11.14 8.39
N LYS A 44 11.25 11.59 7.82
CA LYS A 44 11.33 11.85 6.37
C LYS A 44 10.88 10.64 5.56
N GLU A 45 11.05 9.44 6.12
CA GLU A 45 10.56 8.17 5.60
C GLU A 45 9.03 8.10 5.47
N THR A 46 8.26 8.69 6.38
CA THR A 46 6.79 8.72 6.26
C THR A 46 6.34 9.82 5.30
N LEU A 47 7.07 10.94 5.23
CA LEU A 47 6.73 12.06 4.33
C LEU A 47 6.70 11.63 2.86
N ILE A 48 7.66 10.83 2.40
CA ILE A 48 7.66 10.39 0.99
C ILE A 48 6.48 9.43 0.70
N ILE A 49 6.10 8.60 1.67
CA ILE A 49 4.94 7.70 1.54
C ILE A 49 3.64 8.48 1.48
N GLU A 50 3.50 9.54 2.27
CA GLU A 50 2.35 10.46 2.22
C GLU A 50 2.26 11.16 0.86
N LEU A 51 3.37 11.70 0.35
CA LEU A 51 3.41 12.34 -0.97
C LEU A 51 2.99 11.38 -2.11
N ILE A 52 3.43 10.12 -2.05
CA ILE A 52 3.01 9.11 -3.04
C ILE A 52 1.52 8.78 -2.89
N ARG A 53 0.98 8.78 -1.67
CA ARG A 53 -0.45 8.54 -1.44
C ARG A 53 -1.31 9.67 -1.98
N GLU A 54 -0.90 10.91 -1.80
CA GLU A 54 -1.60 12.10 -2.28
C GLU A 54 -1.50 12.32 -3.78
N PHE A 55 -0.49 11.74 -4.44
CA PHE A 55 -0.31 11.86 -5.88
C PHE A 55 -1.56 11.40 -6.64
N ASP A 56 -2.12 12.25 -7.49
CA ASP A 56 -3.29 11.91 -8.29
C ASP A 56 -2.88 11.19 -9.58
N CYS A 57 -3.55 10.09 -9.88
CA CYS A 57 -3.35 9.28 -11.08
C CYS A 57 -4.62 9.15 -11.93
N THR A 58 -5.71 9.85 -11.57
CA THR A 58 -7.00 9.75 -12.27
C THR A 58 -6.92 10.14 -13.74
N GLY A 59 -6.02 11.07 -14.09
CA GLY A 59 -5.75 11.47 -15.48
C GLY A 59 -4.75 10.60 -16.24
N ASN A 60 -4.17 9.57 -15.61
CA ASN A 60 -3.15 8.73 -16.24
C ASN A 60 -3.80 7.68 -17.16
N THR A 61 -4.11 8.08 -18.39
CA THR A 61 -4.82 7.25 -19.38
C THR A 61 -3.91 6.30 -20.16
N HIS A 62 -2.60 6.53 -20.16
CA HIS A 62 -1.62 5.73 -20.90
C HIS A 62 -0.95 4.69 -19.99
N MET A 63 -1.10 3.41 -20.34
CA MET A 63 -0.46 2.32 -19.61
C MET A 63 0.96 2.09 -20.15
N LEU A 64 1.95 2.13 -19.25
CA LEU A 64 3.35 1.80 -19.54
C LEU A 64 3.68 0.41 -19.01
N HIS A 65 4.48 -0.36 -19.76
CA HIS A 65 5.03 -1.65 -19.32
C HIS A 65 6.56 -1.53 -19.13
N PRO A 66 7.03 -0.92 -18.03
CA PRO A 66 8.45 -0.72 -17.81
C PRO A 66 9.16 -2.05 -17.55
N ARG A 67 10.34 -2.21 -18.14
CA ARG A 67 11.27 -3.30 -17.80
C ARG A 67 12.10 -2.87 -16.61
N LEU A 68 11.87 -3.52 -15.47
CA LEU A 68 12.59 -3.28 -14.23
C LEU A 68 13.45 -4.50 -13.87
N ASN A 69 14.55 -4.27 -13.16
CA ASN A 69 15.35 -5.38 -12.66
C ASN A 69 14.60 -6.14 -11.55
N ARG A 70 15.02 -7.38 -11.28
CA ARG A 70 14.36 -8.26 -10.28
C ARG A 70 14.32 -7.64 -8.89
N HIS A 71 15.39 -6.97 -8.48
CA HIS A 71 15.49 -6.38 -7.14
C HIS A 71 14.47 -5.26 -6.93
N THR A 72 14.34 -4.35 -7.89
CA THR A 72 13.38 -3.24 -7.87
C THR A 72 11.94 -3.76 -7.82
N VAL A 73 11.61 -4.79 -8.60
CA VAL A 73 10.27 -5.41 -8.55
C VAL A 73 9.98 -6.00 -7.17
N GLN A 74 10.97 -6.65 -6.54
CA GLN A 74 10.80 -7.17 -5.17
C GLN A 74 10.58 -6.06 -4.14
N LEU A 75 11.27 -4.92 -4.27
CA LEU A 75 11.06 -3.75 -3.40
C LEU A 75 9.66 -3.15 -3.60
N LEU A 76 9.21 -2.98 -4.85
CA LEU A 76 7.87 -2.48 -5.16
C LEU A 76 6.78 -3.41 -4.60
N ASN A 77 6.96 -4.72 -4.71
CA ASN A 77 6.05 -5.71 -4.11
C ASN A 77 5.97 -5.54 -2.60
N ARG A 78 7.11 -5.45 -1.91
CA ARG A 78 7.16 -5.26 -0.45
C ARG A 78 6.53 -3.93 -0.04
N LEU A 79 6.79 -2.86 -0.79
CA LEU A 79 6.20 -1.55 -0.55
C LEU A 79 4.68 -1.60 -0.70
N LYS A 80 4.16 -2.26 -1.74
CA LYS A 80 2.72 -2.46 -1.94
C LYS A 80 2.09 -3.21 -0.77
N LEU A 81 2.74 -4.27 -0.29
CA LEU A 81 2.25 -5.04 0.87
C LEU A 81 2.28 -4.23 2.17
N ALA A 82 3.32 -3.43 2.40
CA ALA A 82 3.48 -2.68 3.64
C ALA A 82 2.61 -1.42 3.71
N SER A 83 2.37 -0.75 2.58
CA SER A 83 1.73 0.57 2.53
C SER A 83 0.37 0.60 1.82
N GLY A 84 0.00 -0.48 1.11
CA GLY A 84 -1.20 -0.55 0.27
C GLY A 84 -1.13 0.26 -1.02
N ILE A 85 0.00 0.92 -1.30
CA ILE A 85 0.18 1.77 -2.48
C ILE A 85 0.40 0.89 -3.72
N ASP A 86 -0.30 1.21 -4.80
CA ASP A 86 -0.14 0.48 -6.06
C ASP A 86 1.22 0.75 -6.72
N MET A 87 1.81 -0.27 -7.35
CA MET A 87 3.14 -0.16 -7.98
C MET A 87 3.14 0.83 -9.14
N ASN A 88 2.07 0.86 -9.95
CA ASN A 88 1.98 1.79 -11.08
C ASN A 88 1.92 3.23 -10.58
N LYS A 89 1.27 3.47 -9.44
CA LYS A 89 1.23 4.78 -8.78
C LYS A 89 2.63 5.24 -8.35
N VAL A 90 3.42 4.34 -7.75
CA VAL A 90 4.81 4.64 -7.36
C VAL A 90 5.65 4.98 -8.59
N ILE A 91 5.51 4.21 -9.67
CA ILE A 91 6.26 4.44 -10.91
C ILE A 91 5.88 5.78 -11.54
N ALA A 92 4.58 6.09 -11.63
CA ALA A 92 4.10 7.35 -12.17
C ALA A 92 4.58 8.55 -11.33
N PHE A 93 4.52 8.45 -10.00
CA PHE A 93 5.05 9.47 -9.10
C PHE A 93 6.55 9.69 -9.31
N ALA A 94 7.34 8.62 -9.41
CA ALA A 94 8.79 8.70 -9.62
C ALA A 94 9.13 9.40 -10.95
N LEU A 95 8.41 9.09 -12.03
CA LEU A 95 8.58 9.75 -13.33
C LEU A 95 8.21 11.24 -13.26
N HIS A 96 7.09 11.58 -12.63
CA HIS A 96 6.69 12.98 -12.46
C HIS A 96 7.76 13.77 -11.68
N ARG A 97 8.24 13.21 -10.57
CA ARG A 97 9.30 13.83 -9.77
C ARG A 97 10.61 13.99 -10.52
N LEU A 98 10.99 13.01 -11.34
CA LEU A 98 12.19 13.09 -12.18
C LEU A 98 12.12 14.31 -13.12
N PHE A 99 11.01 14.49 -13.83
CA PHE A 99 10.85 15.61 -14.77
C PHE A 99 10.69 16.98 -14.11
N ASP A 100 10.20 17.02 -12.86
CA ASP A 100 10.11 18.26 -12.08
C ASP A 100 11.47 18.67 -11.52
N GLN A 101 12.25 17.71 -11.02
CA GLN A 101 13.56 17.96 -10.43
C GLN A 101 14.62 18.29 -11.47
N HIS A 102 14.46 17.77 -12.70
CA HIS A 102 15.43 17.90 -13.77
C HIS A 102 14.84 18.59 -15.02
N PRO A 103 14.58 19.91 -14.97
CA PRO A 103 14.05 20.66 -16.11
C PRO A 103 14.99 20.67 -17.32
N GLU A 104 16.28 20.37 -17.14
CA GLU A 104 17.25 20.14 -18.21
C GLU A 104 16.82 19.05 -19.18
N ILE A 105 16.08 18.03 -18.72
CA ILE A 105 15.54 16.98 -19.59
C ILE A 105 14.52 17.57 -20.56
N LYS A 106 13.64 18.45 -20.07
CA LYS A 106 12.64 19.14 -20.92
C LYS A 106 13.34 20.04 -21.95
N LYS A 107 14.41 20.74 -21.55
CA LYS A 107 15.22 21.57 -22.46
C LYS A 107 15.91 20.72 -23.54
N PHE A 108 16.54 19.61 -23.14
CA PHE A 108 17.19 18.68 -24.06
C PHE A 108 16.20 18.14 -25.10
N ILE A 109 15.03 17.67 -24.66
CA ILE A 109 13.97 17.20 -25.57
C ILE A 109 13.58 18.29 -26.58
N LYS A 110 13.37 19.53 -26.10
CA LYS A 110 13.01 20.66 -26.98
C LYS A 110 14.10 20.93 -28.02
N THR A 111 15.36 21.05 -27.60
CA THR A 111 16.48 21.29 -28.53
C THR A 111 16.69 20.13 -29.49
N SER A 112 16.54 18.89 -29.05
CA SER A 112 16.66 17.73 -29.95
C SER A 112 15.56 17.71 -30.99
N LEU A 113 14.31 18.01 -30.61
CA LEU A 113 13.15 18.02 -31.52
C LEU A 113 13.08 19.27 -32.41
N GLU A 114 13.59 20.42 -31.99
CA GLU A 114 13.74 21.61 -32.86
C GLU A 114 14.77 21.36 -33.97
N ASN A 115 15.77 20.51 -33.71
CA ASN A 115 16.73 20.04 -34.72
C ASN A 115 16.23 18.83 -35.52
N PHE A 116 15.00 18.36 -35.28
CA PHE A 116 14.32 17.40 -36.15
C PHE A 116 13.66 18.18 -37.30
N GLU A 117 14.47 18.61 -38.28
CA GLU A 117 13.92 18.85 -39.62
C GLU A 117 13.62 17.49 -40.26
N LEU A 118 12.39 17.34 -40.75
CA LEU A 118 11.88 16.16 -41.43
C LEU A 118 12.46 16.04 -42.84
#